data_AF-A0A7K4F089-F1
#
_entry.id   AF-A0A7K4F089-F1
#
_cell.length_a   1.000
_cell.length_b   1.000
_cell.length_c   1.000
_cell.angle_alpha   90.00
_cell.angle_beta   90.00
_cell.angle_gamma   90.00
#
_symmetry.space_group_name_H-M   'P 1'
#
loop_
_entity.id
_entity.type
_entity.pdbx_description
1 polymer ?
#
loop_
_entity_poly.entity_id
_entity_poly.type
_entity_poly.pdbx_seq_one_letter_code
_entity_poly.pdbx_strand_id
1 'polypeptide(L)'
;VLVSYGLYFGDFVAALILGGLLAILSIKLVYKTALDLTDIISPELVKNVKEIAMSTDGVINADPILMRRSGETIFADITISLRGDTSFDKAHEISNNVETNIKNKISNSTITVHFEPNWQDVPLDAKIQEIAKGVEGVKEVHNVSTHKSKGKTFSNLHVMVDREMNLLSAHKISEIIEEEIHKNIPEIEHATIHLEPFVKIPENFNLEDKITENQIKRILEKYSEIKKIGRIVSLNFENILKIDIDCSFDRELSIEKVHDLISEIEHEIRTKINDSVITIHPEPI
;
A
#
# COMPACT_ATOMS: atom_id res chain seq x y z
N VAL A 1 24.34 69.78 21.27
CA VAL A 1 25.73 69.63 21.79
C VAL A 1 26.72 70.38 20.88
N LEU A 2 26.49 70.44 19.57
CA LEU A 2 27.30 71.24 18.64
C LEU A 2 27.02 72.75 18.77
N VAL A 3 25.81 73.15 19.14
CA VAL A 3 25.43 74.54 19.39
C VAL A 3 26.25 75.16 20.54
N SER A 4 26.53 74.40 21.60
CA SER A 4 27.36 74.84 22.73
C SER A 4 28.85 74.99 22.39
N TYR A 5 29.30 74.49 21.24
CA TYR A 5 30.66 74.67 20.70
C TYR A 5 30.72 75.70 19.56
N GLY A 6 29.64 76.47 19.31
CA GLY A 6 29.59 77.53 18.31
C GLY A 6 29.09 77.13 16.92
N LEU A 7 28.65 75.87 16.72
CA LEU A 7 28.07 75.39 15.46
C LEU A 7 26.53 75.41 15.54
N TYR A 8 25.93 76.57 15.27
CA TYR A 8 24.48 76.81 15.42
C TYR A 8 23.57 75.87 14.61
N PHE A 9 24.03 75.38 13.45
CA PHE A 9 23.26 74.45 12.60
C PHE A 9 23.67 72.98 12.76
N GLY A 10 24.71 72.68 13.54
CA GLY A 10 25.27 71.32 13.65
C GLY A 10 24.27 70.32 14.23
N ASP A 11 23.51 70.73 15.24
CA ASP A 11 22.51 69.87 15.87
C ASP A 11 21.32 69.58 14.91
N PHE A 12 20.95 70.51 14.03
CA PHE A 12 19.90 70.32 13.00
C PHE A 12 20.33 69.33 11.92
N VAL A 13 21.54 69.49 11.37
CA VAL A 13 22.08 68.58 10.35
C VAL A 13 22.24 67.16 10.91
N ALA A 14 22.74 67.04 12.15
CA ALA A 14 22.85 65.76 12.83
C ALA A 14 21.48 65.08 13.02
N ALA A 15 20.44 65.84 13.40
CA ALA A 15 19.08 65.33 13.54
C ALA A 15 18.50 64.86 12.19
N LEU A 16 18.76 65.57 11.09
CA LEU A 16 18.28 65.20 9.75
C LEU A 16 18.96 63.91 9.26
N ILE A 17 20.28 63.77 9.48
CA ILE A 17 21.02 62.54 9.18
C ILE A 17 20.48 61.36 9.99
N LEU A 18 20.29 61.54 11.30
CA LEU A 18 19.73 60.50 12.17
C LEU A 18 18.31 60.11 11.76
N GLY A 19 17.46 61.10 11.46
CA GLY A 19 16.09 60.88 10.99
C GLY A 19 16.05 60.11 9.67
N GLY A 20 16.91 60.44 8.72
CA GLY A 20 17.05 59.71 7.47
C GLY A 20 17.49 58.25 7.69
N LEU A 21 18.47 58.02 8.56
CA LEU A 21 18.93 56.67 8.90
C LEU A 21 17.83 55.85 9.57
N LEU A 22 17.09 56.43 10.53
CA LEU A 22 15.96 55.78 11.18
C LEU A 22 14.84 55.46 10.19
N ALA A 23 14.50 56.39 9.29
CA ALA A 23 13.49 56.16 8.25
C ALA A 23 13.87 54.98 7.33
N ILE A 24 15.14 54.90 6.90
CA ILE A 24 15.64 53.80 6.08
C ILE A 24 15.53 52.46 6.83
N LEU A 25 15.93 52.42 8.10
CA LEU A 25 15.83 51.21 8.92
C LEU A 25 14.37 50.79 9.14
N SER A 26 13.48 51.75 9.41
CA SER A 26 12.04 51.50 9.57
C SER A 26 11.41 50.94 8.30
N ILE A 27 11.70 51.53 7.14
CA ILE A 27 11.18 51.04 5.85
C ILE A 27 11.68 49.62 5.58
N LYS A 28 12.97 49.35 5.84
CA LYS A 28 13.55 48.02 5.67
C LYS A 28 12.88 46.97 6.58
N LEU A 29 12.56 47.35 7.82
CA LEU A 29 11.87 46.47 8.75
C LEU A 29 10.43 46.19 8.29
N VAL A 30 9.67 47.22 7.94
CA VAL A 30 8.30 47.08 7.44
C VAL A 30 8.26 46.21 6.18
N TYR A 31 9.17 46.43 5.24
CA TYR A 31 9.26 45.61 4.02
C TYR A 31 9.52 44.14 4.35
N LYS A 32 10.47 43.85 5.24
CA LYS A 32 10.76 42.48 5.67
C LYS A 32 9.56 41.82 6.35
N THR A 33 8.91 42.51 7.28
CA THR A 33 7.73 42.00 7.99
C THR A 33 6.54 41.79 7.06
N ALA A 34 6.35 42.67 6.07
CA ALA A 34 5.31 42.49 5.06
C ALA A 34 5.55 41.24 4.21
N LEU A 35 6.80 40.98 3.79
CA LEU A 35 7.16 39.76 3.05
C LEU A 35 6.88 38.49 3.87
N ASP A 36 7.29 38.48 5.13
CA ASP A 36 7.06 37.35 6.04
C ASP A 36 5.54 37.09 6.25
N LEU A 37 4.72 38.16 6.31
CA LEU A 37 3.27 38.04 6.45
C LEU A 37 2.56 37.56 5.17
N THR A 38 3.17 37.80 4.00
CA THR A 38 2.68 37.31 2.70
C THR A 38 3.12 35.88 2.37
N ASP A 39 3.68 35.15 3.34
CA ASP A 39 4.19 33.77 3.18
C ASP A 39 5.25 33.62 2.08
N ILE A 40 5.95 34.69 1.72
CA ILE A 40 6.98 34.65 0.66
C ILE A 40 8.16 33.78 1.11
N ILE A 41 8.50 32.79 0.28
CA ILE A 41 9.62 31.89 0.51
C ILE A 41 10.60 31.89 -0.67
N SER A 42 11.88 31.62 -0.39
CA SER A 42 12.92 31.55 -1.42
C SER A 42 12.62 30.42 -2.42
N PRO A 43 12.58 30.71 -3.74
CA PRO A 43 12.43 29.68 -4.76
C PRO A 43 13.55 28.64 -4.73
N GLU A 44 14.75 29.02 -4.32
CA GLU A 44 15.89 28.11 -4.15
C GLU A 44 15.61 27.08 -3.04
N LEU A 45 14.96 27.50 -1.95
CA LEU A 45 14.60 26.60 -0.86
C LEU A 45 13.55 25.58 -1.30
N VAL A 46 12.54 26.03 -2.06
CA VAL A 46 11.52 25.13 -2.65
C VAL A 46 12.17 24.13 -3.60
N LYS A 47 13.10 24.59 -4.45
CA LYS A 47 13.86 23.73 -5.36
C LYS A 47 14.69 22.69 -4.59
N ASN A 48 15.37 23.10 -3.52
CA ASN A 48 16.14 22.19 -2.68
C ASN A 48 15.24 21.12 -2.04
N VAL A 49 14.07 21.50 -1.52
CA VAL A 49 13.09 20.53 -0.99
C VAL A 49 12.64 19.54 -2.06
N LYS A 50 12.34 20.03 -3.27
CA LYS A 50 11.96 19.18 -4.41
C LYS A 50 13.02 18.16 -4.75
N GLU A 51 14.28 18.60 -4.86
CA GLU A 51 15.40 17.71 -5.17
C GLU A 51 15.59 16.63 -4.10
N ILE A 52 15.41 16.99 -2.81
CA ILE A 52 15.49 16.02 -1.70
C ILE A 52 14.35 15.00 -1.79
N ALA A 53 13.12 15.45 -1.98
CA ALA A 53 11.96 14.57 -2.11
C ALA A 53 12.12 13.62 -3.31
N MET A 54 12.48 14.14 -4.47
CA MET A 54 12.74 13.37 -5.70
C MET A 54 13.91 12.37 -5.56
N SER A 55 14.87 12.65 -4.68
CA SER A 55 16.00 11.73 -4.43
C SER A 55 15.65 10.58 -3.47
N THR A 56 14.46 10.60 -2.86
CA THR A 56 14.02 9.55 -1.95
C THR A 56 13.48 8.37 -2.76
N ASP A 57 13.96 7.16 -2.44
CA ASP A 57 13.56 5.94 -3.14
C ASP A 57 12.03 5.71 -3.07
N GLY A 58 11.44 5.33 -4.20
CA GLY A 58 10.00 5.15 -4.36
C GLY A 58 9.20 6.41 -4.75
N VAL A 59 9.80 7.61 -4.73
CA VAL A 59 9.15 8.84 -5.19
C VAL A 59 9.24 8.97 -6.72
N ILE A 60 8.11 9.05 -7.41
CA ILE A 60 8.03 9.24 -8.87
C ILE A 60 8.05 10.74 -9.21
N ASN A 61 7.31 11.54 -8.46
CA ASN A 61 7.26 12.99 -8.62
C ASN A 61 7.04 13.67 -7.26
N ALA A 62 7.35 14.96 -7.15
CA ALA A 62 7.11 15.77 -5.95
C ALA A 62 6.61 17.16 -6.36
N ASP A 63 5.30 17.29 -6.53
CA ASP A 63 4.57 18.54 -6.79
C ASP A 63 3.08 18.36 -6.42
N PRO A 64 2.38 19.41 -5.94
CA PRO A 64 2.93 20.72 -5.56
C PRO A 64 3.73 20.68 -4.26
N ILE A 65 4.64 21.66 -4.11
CA ILE A 65 5.37 21.94 -2.86
C ILE A 65 4.95 23.33 -2.40
N LEU A 66 4.15 23.37 -1.33
CA LEU A 66 3.67 24.59 -0.73
C LEU A 66 4.48 24.85 0.54
N MET A 67 5.15 25.99 0.59
CA MET A 67 5.98 26.33 1.74
C MET A 67 5.75 27.75 2.18
N ARG A 68 5.85 27.96 3.49
CA ARG A 68 5.78 29.29 4.11
C ARG A 68 6.70 29.36 5.32
N ARG A 69 7.00 30.58 5.76
CA ARG A 69 7.80 30.83 6.96
C ARG A 69 6.96 31.57 7.99
N SER A 70 7.01 31.12 9.23
CA SER A 70 6.42 31.83 10.36
C SER A 70 7.45 31.93 11.49
N GLY A 71 8.00 33.12 11.68
CA GLY A 71 9.14 33.34 12.58
C GLY A 71 10.38 32.59 12.07
N GLU A 72 10.94 31.73 12.91
CA GLU A 72 12.11 30.91 12.57
C GLU A 72 11.74 29.54 11.97
N THR A 73 10.45 29.18 12.00
CA THR A 73 9.97 27.86 11.54
C THR A 73 9.52 27.91 10.09
N ILE A 74 9.96 26.93 9.31
CA ILE A 74 9.49 26.68 7.94
C ILE A 74 8.40 25.62 7.98
N PHE A 75 7.27 25.89 7.34
CA PHE A 75 6.20 24.91 7.14
C PHE A 75 6.21 24.49 5.67
N ALA A 76 6.16 23.19 5.42
CA ALA A 76 6.15 22.65 4.07
C ALA A 76 5.07 21.56 3.94
N ASP A 77 4.12 21.77 3.04
CA ASP A 77 3.16 20.75 2.61
C ASP A 77 3.61 20.26 1.23
N ILE A 78 3.89 18.96 1.13
CA ILE A 78 4.50 18.35 -0.04
C ILE A 78 3.58 17.25 -0.54
N THR A 79 3.19 17.30 -1.81
CA THR A 79 2.56 16.16 -2.47
C THR A 79 3.60 15.37 -3.24
N ILE A 80 3.73 14.08 -2.92
CA ILE A 80 4.57 13.13 -3.66
C ILE A 80 3.69 12.18 -4.48
N SER A 81 4.13 11.80 -5.66
CA SER A 81 3.52 10.72 -6.43
C SER A 81 4.26 9.41 -6.19
N LEU A 82 3.53 8.36 -5.88
CA LEU A 82 4.04 7.00 -5.68
C LEU A 82 3.45 6.05 -6.72
N ARG A 83 4.02 4.87 -6.91
CA ARG A 83 3.47 3.88 -7.84
C ARG A 83 2.09 3.41 -7.35
N GLY A 84 1.10 3.32 -8.24
CA GLY A 84 -0.32 3.13 -7.85
C GLY A 84 -0.64 1.82 -7.11
N ASP A 85 0.18 0.79 -7.29
CA ASP A 85 0.11 -0.51 -6.60
C ASP A 85 0.94 -0.56 -5.30
N THR A 86 1.47 0.58 -4.83
CA THR A 86 2.20 0.65 -3.57
C THR A 86 1.23 0.42 -2.40
N SER A 87 1.57 -0.50 -1.49
CA SER A 87 0.76 -0.72 -0.29
C SER A 87 0.74 0.51 0.60
N PHE A 88 -0.33 0.67 1.38
CA PHE A 88 -0.49 1.81 2.30
C PHE A 88 0.70 1.93 3.28
N ASP A 89 1.14 0.81 3.86
CA ASP A 89 2.28 0.80 4.79
C ASP A 89 3.58 1.24 4.11
N LYS A 90 3.80 0.80 2.86
CA LYS A 90 4.99 1.20 2.10
C LYS A 90 4.93 2.67 1.70
N ALA A 91 3.75 3.17 1.34
CA ALA A 91 3.55 4.58 1.05
C ALA A 91 3.82 5.46 2.28
N HIS A 92 3.40 5.01 3.47
CA HIS A 92 3.70 5.68 4.74
C HIS A 92 5.21 5.67 5.04
N GLU A 93 5.89 4.53 4.83
CA GLU A 93 7.35 4.44 4.99
C GLU A 93 8.09 5.42 4.08
N ILE A 94 7.74 5.48 2.79
CA ILE A 94 8.34 6.42 1.82
C ILE A 94 8.09 7.87 2.26
N SER A 95 6.87 8.18 2.69
CA SER A 95 6.52 9.52 3.17
C SER A 95 7.35 9.95 4.40
N ASN A 96 7.55 9.05 5.36
CA ASN A 96 8.40 9.29 6.54
C ASN A 96 9.88 9.48 6.15
N ASN A 97 10.35 8.74 5.15
CA ASN A 97 11.71 8.89 4.62
C ASN A 97 11.89 10.27 3.97
N VAL A 98 10.92 10.73 3.17
CA VAL A 98 10.92 12.09 2.59
C VAL A 98 10.98 13.15 3.69
N GLU A 99 10.10 13.05 4.69
CA GLU A 99 10.07 13.99 5.83
C GLU A 99 11.42 14.05 6.55
N THR A 100 12.01 12.89 6.86
CA THR A 100 13.28 12.79 7.58
C THR A 100 14.44 13.34 6.74
N ASN A 101 14.49 13.02 5.44
CA ASN A 101 15.52 13.52 4.53
C ASN A 101 15.52 15.05 4.43
N ILE A 102 14.34 15.66 4.43
CA ILE A 102 14.21 17.12 4.38
C ILE A 102 14.57 17.74 5.74
N LYS A 103 14.07 17.20 6.87
CA LYS A 103 14.40 17.70 8.22
C LYS A 103 15.90 17.66 8.52
N ASN A 104 16.62 16.67 7.98
CA ASN A 104 18.08 16.56 8.13
C ASN A 104 18.85 17.68 7.42
N LYS A 105 18.30 18.25 6.34
CA LYS A 105 18.94 19.32 5.56
C LYS A 105 18.41 20.72 5.87
N ILE A 106 17.17 20.82 6.34
CA ILE A 106 16.50 22.09 6.63
C ILE A 106 16.10 22.08 8.11
N SER A 107 16.92 22.72 8.93
CA SER A 107 16.65 22.92 10.35
C SER A 107 15.39 23.77 10.57
N ASN A 108 14.73 23.59 11.72
CA ASN A 108 13.52 24.32 12.11
C ASN A 108 12.39 24.19 11.08
N SER A 109 12.16 22.98 10.55
CA SER A 109 11.09 22.71 9.59
C SER A 109 10.01 21.77 10.17
N THR A 110 8.76 22.05 9.83
CA THR A 110 7.60 21.17 10.02
C THR A 110 7.07 20.80 8.65
N ILE A 111 6.92 19.50 8.40
CA ILE A 111 6.66 18.97 7.07
C ILE A 111 5.44 18.06 7.14
N THR A 112 4.50 18.27 6.23
CA THR A 112 3.39 17.37 5.98
C THR A 112 3.59 16.75 4.61
N VAL A 113 3.53 15.43 4.52
CA VAL A 113 3.65 14.72 3.24
C VAL A 113 2.30 14.11 2.90
N HIS A 114 1.73 14.54 1.78
CA HIS A 114 0.62 13.89 1.11
C HIS A 114 1.19 13.02 -0.01
N PHE A 115 0.60 11.85 -0.23
CA PHE A 115 0.97 11.00 -1.37
C PHE A 115 -0.23 10.72 -2.26
N GLU A 116 0.01 10.68 -3.56
CA GLU A 116 -0.98 10.36 -4.59
C GLU A 116 -0.49 9.19 -5.46
N PRO A 117 -1.38 8.28 -5.87
CA PRO A 117 -1.00 7.17 -6.73
C PRO A 117 -0.78 7.61 -8.18
N ASN A 118 0.23 7.03 -8.82
CA ASN A 118 0.51 7.18 -10.25
C ASN A 118 0.42 5.81 -10.93
N TRP A 119 -0.48 5.71 -11.92
CA TRP A 119 -0.80 4.46 -12.62
C TRP A 119 -0.10 4.30 -13.97
N GLN A 120 0.80 5.22 -14.36
CA GLN A 120 1.42 5.19 -15.69
C GLN A 120 2.25 3.91 -15.90
N ASP A 121 3.17 3.61 -14.98
CA ASP A 121 4.13 2.50 -15.08
C ASP A 121 3.76 1.28 -14.21
N VAL A 122 2.49 1.15 -13.84
CA VAL A 122 1.98 0.00 -13.09
C VAL A 122 1.78 -1.20 -14.04
N PRO A 123 2.24 -2.42 -13.71
CA PRO A 123 1.99 -3.62 -14.50
C PRO A 123 0.50 -3.88 -14.72
N LEU A 124 0.14 -4.50 -15.85
CA LEU A 124 -1.27 -4.76 -16.18
C LEU A 124 -1.96 -5.64 -15.14
N ASP A 125 -1.27 -6.65 -14.63
CA ASP A 125 -1.83 -7.57 -13.64
C ASP A 125 -2.27 -6.80 -12.38
N ALA A 126 -1.45 -5.84 -11.92
CA ALA A 126 -1.78 -5.00 -10.78
C ALA A 126 -2.93 -4.02 -11.09
N LYS A 127 -2.97 -3.43 -12.30
CA LYS A 127 -4.11 -2.58 -12.71
C LYS A 127 -5.42 -3.37 -12.74
N ILE A 128 -5.40 -4.56 -13.33
CA ILE A 128 -6.57 -5.46 -13.41
C ILE A 128 -7.03 -5.85 -12.01
N GLN A 129 -6.10 -6.20 -11.12
CA GLN A 129 -6.43 -6.53 -9.74
C GLN A 129 -7.15 -5.38 -9.04
N GLU A 130 -6.69 -4.15 -9.21
CA GLU A 130 -7.26 -2.98 -8.55
C GLU A 130 -8.61 -2.56 -9.13
N ILE A 131 -8.79 -2.69 -10.46
CA ILE A 131 -10.10 -2.54 -11.09
C ILE A 131 -11.10 -3.56 -10.54
N ALA A 132 -10.71 -4.84 -10.50
CA ALA A 132 -11.58 -5.92 -10.04
C ALA A 132 -11.94 -5.75 -8.55
N LYS A 133 -10.99 -5.36 -7.69
CA LYS A 133 -11.25 -5.06 -6.27
C LYS A 133 -12.22 -3.89 -6.07
N GLY A 134 -12.28 -2.95 -7.02
CA GLY A 134 -13.17 -1.80 -6.96
C GLY A 134 -14.64 -2.13 -7.23
N VAL A 135 -14.95 -3.33 -7.74
CA VAL A 135 -16.33 -3.74 -8.05
C VAL A 135 -17.08 -4.17 -6.81
N GLU A 136 -18.31 -3.66 -6.64
CA GLU A 136 -19.17 -4.02 -5.51
C GLU A 136 -19.48 -5.53 -5.49
N GLY A 137 -19.36 -6.14 -4.30
CA GLY A 137 -19.59 -7.57 -4.11
C GLY A 137 -18.34 -8.44 -4.21
N VAL A 138 -17.23 -7.90 -4.74
CA VAL A 138 -15.92 -8.54 -4.69
C VAL A 138 -15.37 -8.48 -3.27
N LYS A 139 -14.93 -9.63 -2.74
CA LYS A 139 -14.30 -9.74 -1.42
C LYS A 139 -12.78 -9.76 -1.53
N GLU A 140 -12.24 -10.49 -2.50
CA GLU A 140 -10.81 -10.61 -2.73
C GLU A 140 -10.51 -10.92 -4.20
N VAL A 141 -9.33 -10.53 -4.67
CA VAL A 141 -8.83 -10.84 -6.02
C VAL A 141 -7.39 -11.30 -5.93
N HIS A 142 -7.10 -12.46 -6.51
CA HIS A 142 -5.77 -13.06 -6.55
C HIS A 142 -5.53 -13.81 -7.87
N ASN A 143 -4.32 -14.33 -8.05
CA ASN A 143 -3.87 -15.05 -9.26
C ASN A 143 -4.15 -14.32 -10.57
N VAL A 144 -4.01 -12.99 -10.57
CA VAL A 144 -4.14 -12.19 -11.78
C VAL A 144 -2.93 -12.43 -12.66
N SER A 145 -3.17 -12.75 -13.93
CA SER A 145 -2.13 -12.95 -14.91
C SER A 145 -2.57 -12.46 -16.28
N THR A 146 -1.63 -11.93 -17.05
CA THR A 146 -1.82 -11.55 -18.45
C THR A 146 -0.90 -12.35 -19.36
N HIS A 147 -1.40 -12.68 -20.56
CA HIS A 147 -0.61 -13.31 -21.59
C HIS A 147 -0.98 -12.78 -22.97
N LYS A 148 -0.04 -12.87 -23.92
CA LYS A 148 -0.23 -12.43 -25.30
C LYS A 148 -0.34 -13.62 -26.24
N SER A 149 -1.37 -13.64 -27.07
CA SER A 149 -1.59 -14.66 -28.10
C SER A 149 -2.07 -14.01 -29.39
N LYS A 150 -1.40 -14.31 -30.52
CA LYS A 150 -1.70 -13.76 -31.85
C LYS A 150 -1.83 -12.23 -31.87
N GLY A 151 -1.00 -11.53 -31.08
CA GLY A 151 -1.00 -10.06 -31.00
C GLY A 151 -2.11 -9.46 -30.12
N LYS A 152 -2.93 -10.27 -29.47
CA LYS A 152 -3.97 -9.86 -28.52
C LYS A 152 -3.55 -10.19 -27.10
N THR A 153 -3.96 -9.37 -26.13
CA THR A 153 -3.69 -9.60 -24.70
C THR A 153 -4.93 -10.18 -24.04
N PHE A 154 -4.74 -11.21 -23.23
CA PHE A 154 -5.78 -11.89 -22.48
C PHE A 154 -5.41 -11.86 -21.01
N SER A 155 -6.41 -11.78 -20.13
CA SER A 155 -6.21 -11.86 -18.68
C SER A 155 -6.97 -13.04 -18.07
N ASN A 156 -6.43 -13.58 -16.99
CA ASN A 156 -7.10 -14.53 -16.12
C ASN A 156 -6.99 -14.03 -14.67
N LEU A 157 -8.05 -14.18 -13.89
CA LEU A 157 -8.07 -13.77 -12.48
C LEU A 157 -9.04 -14.62 -11.67
N HIS A 158 -8.74 -14.78 -10.38
CA HIS A 158 -9.64 -15.37 -9.41
C HIS A 158 -10.29 -14.26 -8.59
N VAL A 159 -11.61 -14.33 -8.46
CA VAL A 159 -12.42 -13.34 -7.76
C VAL A 159 -13.24 -14.06 -6.72
N MET A 160 -13.00 -13.72 -5.45
CA MET A 160 -13.76 -14.26 -4.35
C MET A 160 -15.00 -13.41 -4.09
N VAL A 161 -16.17 -14.04 -4.02
CA VAL A 161 -17.47 -13.41 -3.72
C VAL A 161 -18.11 -14.06 -2.49
N ASP A 162 -19.23 -13.53 -2.00
CA ASP A 162 -19.92 -14.13 -0.86
C ASP A 162 -20.30 -15.61 -1.13
N ARG A 163 -19.98 -16.51 -0.20
CA ARG A 163 -20.20 -17.96 -0.37
C ARG A 163 -21.67 -18.36 -0.47
N GLU A 164 -22.58 -17.58 0.09
CA GLU A 164 -24.03 -17.82 0.04
C GLU A 164 -24.66 -17.15 -1.19
N MET A 165 -23.86 -16.46 -2.02
CA MET A 165 -24.33 -15.81 -3.23
C MET A 165 -24.78 -16.84 -4.27
N ASN A 166 -25.95 -16.61 -4.85
CA ASN A 166 -26.41 -17.44 -5.97
C ASN A 166 -25.58 -17.16 -7.24
N LEU A 167 -25.48 -18.17 -8.10
CA LEU A 167 -24.67 -18.12 -9.32
C LEU A 167 -25.04 -16.96 -10.26
N LEU A 168 -26.33 -16.59 -10.37
CA LEU A 168 -26.75 -15.48 -11.22
C LEU A 168 -26.18 -14.13 -10.74
N SER A 169 -26.22 -13.88 -9.43
CA SER A 169 -25.62 -12.68 -8.85
C SER A 169 -24.10 -12.67 -8.99
N ALA A 170 -23.44 -13.81 -8.77
CA ALA A 170 -21.99 -13.92 -8.91
C ALA A 170 -21.56 -13.72 -10.38
N HIS A 171 -22.32 -14.24 -11.34
CA HIS A 171 -22.05 -14.04 -12.76
C HIS A 171 -22.15 -12.57 -13.18
N LYS A 172 -23.11 -11.81 -12.65
CA LYS A 172 -23.20 -10.36 -12.90
C LYS A 172 -21.97 -9.60 -12.40
N ILE A 173 -21.39 -10.00 -11.27
CA ILE A 173 -20.15 -9.41 -10.78
C ILE A 173 -19.02 -9.65 -11.79
N SER A 174 -18.93 -10.87 -12.32
CA SER A 174 -17.97 -11.20 -13.39
C SER A 174 -18.19 -10.34 -14.64
N GLU A 175 -19.42 -10.15 -15.10
CA GLU A 175 -19.74 -9.30 -16.26
C GLU A 175 -19.28 -7.84 -16.01
N ILE A 176 -19.57 -7.29 -14.84
CA ILE A 176 -19.16 -5.92 -14.47
C ILE A 176 -17.64 -5.78 -14.44
N ILE A 177 -16.93 -6.77 -13.89
CA ILE A 177 -15.46 -6.77 -13.86
C ILE A 177 -14.90 -6.81 -15.28
N GLU A 178 -15.44 -7.67 -16.16
CA GLU A 178 -15.01 -7.75 -17.56
C GLU A 178 -15.23 -6.41 -18.29
N GLU A 179 -16.39 -5.79 -18.10
CA GLU A 179 -16.71 -4.48 -18.68
C GLU A 179 -15.77 -3.37 -18.19
N GLU A 180 -15.49 -3.30 -16.88
CA GLU A 180 -14.60 -2.29 -16.32
C GLU A 180 -13.13 -2.53 -16.73
N ILE A 181 -12.68 -3.78 -16.84
CA ILE A 181 -11.35 -4.09 -17.39
C ILE A 181 -11.25 -3.61 -18.84
N HIS A 182 -12.24 -3.92 -19.68
CA HIS A 182 -12.21 -3.54 -21.08
C HIS A 182 -12.25 -2.01 -21.28
N LYS A 183 -13.03 -1.31 -20.45
CA LYS A 183 -13.16 0.15 -20.48
C LYS A 183 -11.90 0.87 -20.04
N ASN A 184 -11.24 0.41 -18.98
CA ASN A 184 -10.05 1.07 -18.42
C ASN A 184 -8.75 0.59 -19.09
N ILE A 185 -8.73 -0.62 -19.65
CA ILE A 185 -7.56 -1.22 -20.30
C ILE A 185 -7.97 -1.82 -21.66
N PRO A 186 -8.17 -0.97 -22.69
CA PRO A 186 -8.66 -1.42 -24.01
C PRO A 186 -7.73 -2.41 -24.75
N GLU A 187 -6.50 -2.58 -24.29
CA GLU A 187 -5.55 -3.57 -24.84
C GLU A 187 -5.83 -5.01 -24.38
N ILE A 188 -6.68 -5.22 -23.36
CA ILE A 188 -7.19 -6.53 -22.98
C ILE A 188 -8.37 -6.88 -23.88
N GLU A 189 -8.20 -7.92 -24.69
CA GLU A 189 -9.24 -8.43 -25.58
C GLU A 189 -10.33 -9.15 -24.80
N HIS A 190 -9.96 -9.98 -23.82
CA HIS A 190 -10.89 -10.76 -23.02
C HIS A 190 -10.28 -11.11 -21.66
N ALA A 191 -11.13 -11.15 -20.63
CA ALA A 191 -10.77 -11.47 -19.26
C ALA A 191 -11.54 -12.71 -18.79
N THR A 192 -10.83 -13.78 -18.45
CA THR A 192 -11.42 -14.99 -17.87
C THR A 192 -11.46 -14.86 -16.35
N ILE A 193 -12.66 -14.78 -15.78
CA ILE A 193 -12.86 -14.61 -14.34
C ILE A 193 -13.32 -15.93 -13.73
N HIS A 194 -12.52 -16.45 -12.81
CA HIS A 194 -12.90 -17.60 -12.00
C HIS A 194 -13.51 -17.14 -10.69
N LEU A 195 -14.79 -17.47 -10.47
CA LEU A 195 -15.52 -17.10 -9.26
C LEU A 195 -15.31 -18.14 -8.16
N GLU A 196 -14.90 -17.68 -6.99
CA GLU A 196 -14.62 -18.52 -5.84
C GLU A 196 -15.40 -18.04 -4.61
N PRO A 197 -15.78 -18.93 -3.69
CA PRO A 197 -16.41 -18.53 -2.44
C PRO A 197 -15.38 -17.93 -1.48
N PHE A 198 -15.66 -16.74 -0.95
CA PHE A 198 -14.86 -16.13 0.10
C PHE A 198 -15.13 -16.80 1.45
N VAL A 199 -14.07 -17.29 2.09
CA VAL A 199 -14.14 -17.91 3.42
C VAL A 199 -13.28 -17.09 4.37
N LYS A 200 -13.92 -16.32 5.26
CA LYS A 200 -13.20 -15.55 6.29
C LYS A 200 -12.70 -16.51 7.37
N ILE A 201 -11.38 -16.67 7.45
CA ILE A 201 -10.74 -17.40 8.55
C ILE A 201 -10.60 -16.41 9.74
N PRO A 202 -11.13 -16.71 10.93
CA PRO A 202 -11.00 -15.86 12.10
C PRO A 202 -9.58 -15.91 12.69
N GLU A 203 -9.16 -14.82 13.35
CA GLU A 203 -7.84 -14.71 14.00
C GLU A 203 -7.76 -15.46 15.34
N ASN A 204 -8.90 -15.64 16.02
CA ASN A 204 -8.97 -16.29 17.34
C ASN A 204 -9.72 -17.63 17.25
N PHE A 205 -8.96 -18.71 17.37
CA PHE A 205 -9.51 -20.06 17.41
C PHE A 205 -9.66 -20.49 18.86
N ASN A 206 -10.88 -20.79 19.28
CA ASN A 206 -11.15 -21.40 20.57
C ASN A 206 -11.77 -22.76 20.28
N LEU A 207 -11.10 -23.83 20.76
CA LEU A 207 -11.50 -25.25 20.81
C LEU A 207 -10.71 -26.16 19.83
N GLU A 208 -9.86 -27.03 20.40
CA GLU A 208 -9.30 -28.21 19.73
C GLU A 208 -10.36 -29.31 19.64
N ASP A 209 -10.63 -29.83 18.44
CA ASP A 209 -11.54 -30.95 18.21
C ASP A 209 -10.78 -32.28 18.03
N LYS A 210 -10.53 -32.94 19.17
CA LYS A 210 -9.85 -34.25 19.22
C LYS A 210 -10.62 -35.37 18.52
N ILE A 211 -11.92 -35.25 18.33
CA ILE A 211 -12.71 -36.29 17.64
C ILE A 211 -12.36 -36.23 16.15
N THR A 212 -12.40 -35.02 15.58
CA THR A 212 -12.05 -34.79 14.18
C THR A 212 -10.58 -35.11 13.91
N GLU A 213 -9.65 -34.75 14.79
CA GLU A 213 -8.23 -35.10 14.65
C GLU A 213 -8.01 -36.62 14.54
N ASN A 214 -8.68 -37.41 15.37
CA ASN A 214 -8.60 -38.87 15.32
C ASN A 214 -9.22 -39.45 14.04
N GLN A 215 -10.29 -38.84 13.54
CA GLN A 215 -10.89 -39.25 12.27
C GLN A 215 -9.95 -38.97 11.09
N ILE A 216 -9.33 -37.79 11.06
CA ILE A 216 -8.34 -37.41 10.04
C ILE A 216 -7.15 -38.35 10.08
N LYS A 217 -6.63 -38.67 11.28
CA LYS A 217 -5.50 -39.59 11.43
C LYS A 217 -5.78 -40.95 10.78
N ARG A 218 -6.99 -41.50 10.95
CA ARG A 218 -7.41 -42.77 10.30
C ARG A 218 -7.50 -42.68 8.78
N ILE A 219 -7.74 -41.49 8.22
CA ILE A 219 -7.75 -41.26 6.77
C ILE A 219 -6.32 -41.27 6.26
N LEU A 220 -5.44 -40.49 6.90
CA LEU A 220 -4.02 -40.38 6.54
C LEU A 220 -3.29 -41.74 6.63
N GLU A 221 -3.62 -42.57 7.62
CA GLU A 221 -3.04 -43.92 7.78
C GLU A 221 -3.31 -44.88 6.60
N LYS A 222 -4.25 -44.56 5.70
CA LYS A 222 -4.51 -45.36 4.49
C LYS A 222 -3.49 -45.12 3.38
N TYR A 223 -2.80 -43.99 3.41
CA TYR A 223 -1.87 -43.56 2.36
C TYR A 223 -0.44 -43.99 2.73
N SER A 224 0.09 -44.99 2.01
CA SER A 224 1.41 -45.59 2.25
C SER A 224 2.59 -44.66 1.92
N GLU A 225 2.29 -43.63 1.15
CA GLU A 225 3.17 -42.58 0.66
C GLU A 225 3.52 -41.59 1.78
N ILE A 226 2.65 -41.44 2.78
CA ILE A 226 2.91 -40.65 3.98
C ILE A 226 3.84 -41.47 4.88
N LYS A 227 5.09 -41.01 5.00
CA LYS A 227 6.12 -41.67 5.83
C LYS A 227 5.96 -41.35 7.31
N LYS A 228 5.43 -40.16 7.61
CA LYS A 228 5.19 -39.72 8.99
C LYS A 228 4.01 -38.74 9.01
N ILE A 229 3.08 -38.96 9.93
CA ILE A 229 2.03 -37.99 10.24
C ILE A 229 2.58 -37.11 11.37
N GLY A 230 2.69 -35.81 11.10
CA GLY A 230 3.15 -34.80 12.04
C GLY A 230 2.00 -34.32 12.94
N ARG A 231 1.85 -33.01 13.05
CA ARG A 231 0.80 -32.38 13.83
C ARG A 231 -0.52 -32.39 13.04
N ILE A 232 -1.61 -32.74 13.70
CA ILE A 232 -2.98 -32.52 13.20
C ILE A 232 -3.64 -31.58 14.20
N VAL A 233 -4.16 -30.46 13.71
CA VAL A 233 -4.90 -29.49 14.52
C VAL A 233 -6.24 -29.27 13.88
N SER A 234 -7.31 -29.48 14.63
CA SER A 234 -8.67 -29.14 14.22
C SER A 234 -9.23 -28.06 15.13
N LEU A 235 -9.64 -26.94 14.53
CA LEU A 235 -10.15 -25.77 15.24
C LEU A 235 -11.55 -25.44 14.73
N ASN A 236 -12.54 -25.46 15.62
CA ASN A 236 -13.92 -25.15 15.26
C ASN A 236 -14.20 -23.65 15.42
N PHE A 237 -14.83 -23.05 14.41
CA PHE A 237 -15.33 -21.69 14.48
C PHE A 237 -16.69 -21.53 13.81
N GLU A 238 -17.70 -21.13 14.58
CA GLU A 238 -19.08 -21.00 14.12
C GLU A 238 -19.55 -22.28 13.39
N ASN A 239 -19.60 -22.23 12.06
CA ASN A 239 -19.99 -23.33 11.17
C ASN A 239 -18.83 -23.83 10.28
N ILE A 240 -17.59 -23.34 10.48
CA ILE A 240 -16.42 -23.71 9.68
C ILE A 240 -15.39 -24.42 10.56
N LEU A 241 -14.92 -25.58 10.11
CA LEU A 241 -13.84 -26.31 10.76
C LEU A 241 -12.50 -26.05 10.05
N LYS A 242 -11.54 -25.42 10.73
CA LYS A 242 -10.18 -25.29 10.20
C LYS A 242 -9.36 -26.51 10.59
N ILE A 243 -8.73 -27.15 9.60
CA ILE A 243 -7.90 -28.34 9.79
C ILE A 243 -6.51 -28.06 9.21
N ASP A 244 -5.48 -28.10 10.05
CA ASP A 244 -4.08 -27.99 9.64
C ASP A 244 -3.37 -29.33 9.91
N ILE A 245 -2.70 -29.87 8.90
CA ILE A 245 -2.06 -31.19 8.91
C ILE A 245 -0.62 -31.08 8.41
N ASP A 246 0.34 -31.59 9.18
CA ASP A 246 1.71 -31.80 8.71
C ASP A 246 1.89 -33.26 8.29
N CYS A 247 2.34 -33.49 7.05
CA CYS A 247 2.62 -34.82 6.52
C CYS A 247 4.03 -34.88 5.96
N SER A 248 4.83 -35.87 6.37
CA SER A 248 6.15 -36.08 5.79
C SER A 248 6.14 -37.11 4.66
N PHE A 249 6.76 -36.77 3.55
CA PHE A 249 6.89 -37.59 2.33
C PHE A 249 8.36 -37.87 2.01
N ASP A 250 8.60 -38.89 1.19
CA ASP A 250 9.94 -39.22 0.70
C ASP A 250 10.54 -38.01 -0.06
N ARG A 251 11.76 -37.60 0.32
CA ARG A 251 12.47 -36.46 -0.28
C ARG A 251 12.71 -36.58 -1.80
N GLU A 252 12.69 -37.79 -2.34
CA GLU A 252 12.91 -38.05 -3.77
C GLU A 252 11.60 -37.94 -4.59
N LEU A 253 10.44 -37.73 -3.94
CA LEU A 253 9.18 -37.51 -4.64
C LEU A 253 9.16 -36.13 -5.32
N SER A 254 8.67 -36.10 -6.56
CA SER A 254 8.39 -34.85 -7.27
C SER A 254 7.26 -34.07 -6.60
N ILE A 255 7.36 -32.75 -6.61
CA ILE A 255 6.32 -31.85 -6.11
C ILE A 255 4.95 -32.11 -6.76
N GLU A 256 4.90 -32.45 -8.05
CA GLU A 256 3.65 -32.81 -8.76
C GLU A 256 2.93 -33.99 -8.08
N LYS A 257 3.63 -35.11 -7.87
CA LYS A 257 3.09 -36.27 -7.15
C LYS A 257 2.66 -35.95 -5.71
N VAL A 258 3.42 -35.12 -5.00
CA VAL A 258 3.06 -34.70 -3.63
C VAL A 258 1.77 -33.88 -3.66
N HIS A 259 1.63 -32.98 -4.63
CA HIS A 259 0.43 -32.17 -4.82
C HIS A 259 -0.79 -33.02 -5.18
N ASP A 260 -0.64 -33.99 -6.08
CA ASP A 260 -1.72 -34.92 -6.44
C ASP A 260 -2.22 -35.71 -5.22
N LEU A 261 -1.29 -36.24 -4.42
CA LEU A 261 -1.60 -36.95 -3.18
C LEU A 261 -2.30 -36.05 -2.17
N ILE A 262 -1.80 -34.82 -1.96
CA ILE A 262 -2.44 -33.84 -1.07
C ILE A 262 -3.86 -33.54 -1.53
N SER A 263 -4.06 -33.30 -2.83
CA SER A 263 -5.38 -33.00 -3.40
C SER A 263 -6.37 -34.16 -3.20
N GLU A 264 -5.89 -35.40 -3.36
CA GLU A 264 -6.69 -36.60 -3.11
C GLU A 264 -7.08 -36.74 -1.63
N ILE A 265 -6.12 -36.57 -0.72
CA ILE A 265 -6.35 -36.63 0.73
C ILE A 265 -7.33 -35.53 1.16
N GLU A 266 -7.13 -34.30 0.68
CA GLU A 266 -8.00 -33.18 0.97
C GLU A 266 -9.43 -33.48 0.50
N HIS A 267 -9.59 -34.03 -0.71
CA HIS A 267 -10.88 -34.45 -1.22
C HIS A 267 -11.54 -35.52 -0.33
N GLU A 268 -10.81 -36.57 0.09
CA GLU A 268 -11.36 -37.59 0.98
C GLU A 268 -11.79 -36.98 2.33
N ILE A 269 -11.03 -36.04 2.89
CA ILE A 269 -11.39 -35.36 4.14
C ILE A 269 -12.65 -34.51 3.95
N ARG A 270 -12.72 -33.69 2.89
CA ARG A 270 -13.90 -32.85 2.58
C ARG A 270 -15.17 -33.67 2.39
N THR A 271 -15.08 -34.89 1.86
CA THR A 271 -16.27 -35.76 1.70
C THR A 271 -16.88 -36.24 3.01
N LYS A 272 -16.10 -36.23 4.11
CA LYS A 272 -16.53 -36.70 5.43
C LYS A 272 -16.76 -35.56 6.42
N ILE A 273 -16.14 -34.43 6.18
CA ILE A 273 -16.16 -33.26 7.05
C ILE A 273 -16.56 -32.06 6.19
N ASN A 274 -17.86 -31.75 6.24
CA ASN A 274 -18.42 -30.61 5.53
C ASN A 274 -17.95 -29.29 6.16
N ASP A 275 -18.00 -28.22 5.38
CA ASP A 275 -17.68 -26.86 5.82
C ASP A 275 -16.32 -26.75 6.49
N SER A 276 -15.29 -27.37 5.89
CA SER A 276 -13.92 -27.33 6.40
C SER A 276 -12.96 -26.59 5.49
N VAL A 277 -12.02 -25.86 6.09
CA VAL A 277 -10.84 -25.29 5.42
C VAL A 277 -9.65 -26.15 5.82
N ILE A 278 -9.08 -26.86 4.85
CA ILE A 278 -8.04 -27.85 5.09
C ILE A 278 -6.73 -27.34 4.50
N THR A 279 -5.67 -27.35 5.31
CA THR A 279 -4.31 -27.07 4.87
C THR A 279 -3.45 -28.29 5.17
N ILE A 280 -2.81 -28.85 4.15
CA ILE A 280 -1.86 -29.95 4.31
C ILE A 280 -0.47 -29.44 3.95
N HIS A 281 0.42 -29.41 4.93
CA HIS A 281 1.82 -29.01 4.75
C HIS A 281 2.70 -30.25 4.51
N PRO A 282 3.30 -30.40 3.31
CA PRO A 282 4.25 -31.46 3.05
C PRO A 282 5.65 -31.14 3.58
N GLU A 283 6.24 -32.07 4.32
CA GLU A 283 7.62 -32.01 4.79
C GLU A 283 8.46 -33.15 4.15
N PRO A 284 9.73 -32.92 3.79
CA PRO A 284 10.61 -34.01 3.35
C PRO A 284 11.16 -34.82 4.54
N ILE A 285 11.35 -36.14 4.37
CA ILE A 285 12.03 -37.02 5.35
C ILE A 285 13.11 -37.91 4.72
#